data_AF-C4YSE6-F1
#
_entry.id   AF-C4YSE6-F1
#
_cell.length_a   1.000
_cell.length_b   1.000
_cell.length_c   1.000
_cell.angle_alpha   90.00
_cell.angle_beta   90.00
_cell.angle_gamma   90.00
#
_symmetry.space_group_name_H-M   'P 1'
#
loop_
_entity.id
_entity.type
_entity.pdbx_description
1 polymer ?
#
loop_
_entity_poly.entity_id
_entity_poly.type
_entity_poly.pdbx_seq_one_letter_code
_entity_poly.pdbx_strand_id
1 'polypeptide(L)'
;MPSSERDTLLAESKTILKSVTNWKPGKQFKSNVIPETITTSTYSTTNIKDNQFWCARESLIPSAYKQKVIDCLIGTANIGSTHSDHEVNYVEEFDSLKISNVTEYPDGGWSYELHANYKFGTIGISNRMFYESVHIYKFDKNNQAEEDDKDTNCAYIISVPIDGPTGNFVIGKYHSIEKISWSDNKDSDLKWIMATTSDAGGYLPRWLTNMILPGAISNDVPSVLKYIQ
;
A
#
# COMPACT_ATOMS: atom_id res chain seq x y z
N MET A 1 -6.73 11.44 -13.91
CA MET A 1 -7.84 10.47 -14.16
C MET A 1 -9.18 11.18 -13.94
N PRO A 2 -10.19 11.04 -14.82
CA PRO A 2 -11.54 11.57 -14.59
C PRO A 2 -12.20 10.95 -13.34
N SER A 3 -13.10 11.68 -12.67
CA SER A 3 -13.75 11.21 -11.42
C SER A 3 -14.44 9.86 -11.57
N SER A 4 -15.09 9.57 -12.70
CA SER A 4 -15.79 8.29 -12.94
C SER A 4 -14.84 7.08 -12.99
N GLU A 5 -13.63 7.26 -13.50
CA GLU A 5 -12.61 6.21 -13.51
C GLU A 5 -12.02 6.00 -12.11
N ARG A 6 -11.85 7.09 -11.35
CA ARG A 6 -11.39 7.05 -9.96
C ARG A 6 -12.40 6.32 -9.06
N ASP A 7 -13.70 6.57 -9.25
CA ASP A 7 -14.76 5.86 -8.52
C ASP A 7 -14.78 4.36 -8.87
N THR A 8 -14.56 4.02 -10.13
CA THR A 8 -14.45 2.62 -10.59
C THR A 8 -13.25 1.95 -9.93
N LEU A 9 -12.09 2.60 -9.92
CA LEU A 9 -10.88 2.10 -9.26
C LEU A 9 -11.15 1.81 -7.78
N LEU A 10 -11.75 2.75 -7.05
CA LEU A 10 -12.10 2.55 -5.65
C LEU A 10 -13.05 1.35 -5.45
N ALA A 11 -14.09 1.23 -6.27
CA ALA A 11 -15.07 0.14 -6.16
C ALA A 11 -14.43 -1.24 -6.41
N GLU A 12 -13.54 -1.34 -7.40
CA GLU A 12 -12.77 -2.55 -7.66
C GLU A 12 -11.83 -2.89 -6.50
N SER A 13 -11.10 -1.89 -6.00
CA SER A 13 -10.17 -2.08 -4.89
C SER A 13 -10.86 -2.50 -3.60
N LYS A 14 -12.04 -1.94 -3.31
CA LYS A 14 -12.91 -2.38 -2.21
C LYS A 14 -13.32 -3.84 -2.36
N THR A 15 -13.71 -4.25 -3.58
CA THR A 15 -14.07 -5.64 -3.88
C THR A 15 -12.90 -6.59 -3.61
N ILE A 16 -11.68 -6.23 -4.03
CA ILE A 16 -10.47 -7.01 -3.79
C ILE A 16 -10.20 -7.13 -2.28
N LEU A 17 -10.20 -6.03 -1.53
CA LEU A 17 -9.95 -6.08 -0.08
C LEU A 17 -11.00 -6.90 0.69
N LYS A 18 -12.29 -6.78 0.35
CA LYS A 18 -13.35 -7.61 0.97
C LYS A 18 -13.10 -9.10 0.75
N SER A 19 -12.55 -9.47 -0.41
CA SER A 19 -12.25 -10.87 -0.74
C SER A 19 -11.10 -11.47 0.08
N VAL A 20 -10.23 -10.66 0.72
CA VAL A 20 -9.05 -11.14 1.48
C VAL A 20 -9.43 -12.14 2.57
N THR A 21 -10.61 -11.99 3.16
CA THR A 21 -11.17 -12.94 4.16
C THR A 21 -11.30 -14.38 3.63
N ASN A 22 -11.40 -14.55 2.32
CA ASN A 22 -11.50 -15.84 1.64
C ASN A 22 -10.16 -16.32 1.04
N TRP A 23 -9.07 -15.57 1.22
CA TRP A 23 -7.77 -15.94 0.68
C TRP A 23 -7.11 -17.01 1.53
N LYS A 24 -6.15 -17.73 0.95
CA LYS A 24 -5.40 -18.76 1.66
C LYS A 24 -4.57 -18.09 2.76
N PRO A 25 -4.74 -18.46 4.05
CA PRO A 25 -3.93 -17.90 5.13
C PRO A 25 -2.46 -18.30 4.96
N GLY A 26 -1.58 -17.33 5.21
CA GLY A 26 -0.13 -17.45 5.18
C GLY A 26 0.46 -17.49 6.59
N LYS A 27 1.70 -17.01 6.71
CA LYS A 27 2.42 -16.93 7.98
C LYS A 27 1.95 -15.71 8.79
N GLN A 28 1.98 -15.85 10.10
CA GLN A 28 1.85 -14.73 11.02
C GLN A 28 3.25 -14.27 11.47
N PHE A 29 3.48 -12.96 11.40
CA PHE A 29 4.72 -12.32 11.79
C PHE A 29 4.49 -11.52 13.06
N LYS A 30 5.46 -11.55 13.96
CA LYS A 30 5.46 -10.74 15.18
C LYS A 30 6.66 -9.81 15.12
N SER A 31 6.39 -8.52 15.22
CA SER A 31 7.41 -7.48 15.20
C SER A 31 7.42 -6.78 16.55
N ASN A 32 8.57 -6.82 17.23
CA ASN A 32 8.75 -6.14 18.51
C ASN A 32 9.11 -4.69 18.24
N VAL A 33 8.14 -3.80 18.39
CA VAL A 33 8.34 -2.34 18.34
C VAL A 33 8.15 -1.85 19.76
N ILE A 34 9.25 -1.86 20.53
CA ILE A 34 9.22 -1.60 21.98
C ILE A 34 8.42 -0.32 22.29
N PRO A 35 7.43 -0.37 23.21
CA PRO A 35 7.09 -1.48 24.13
C PRO A 35 6.09 -2.51 23.59
N GLU A 36 5.59 -2.36 22.37
CA GLU A 36 4.49 -3.14 21.81
C GLU A 36 4.96 -4.31 20.92
N THR A 37 4.14 -5.35 20.82
CA THR A 37 4.31 -6.42 19.83
C THR A 37 3.19 -6.33 18.81
N ILE A 38 3.56 -6.12 17.55
CA ILE A 38 2.59 -6.04 16.47
C ILE A 38 2.52 -7.36 15.75
N THR A 39 1.30 -7.83 15.57
CA THR A 39 1.00 -9.07 14.87
C THR A 39 0.49 -8.73 13.47
N THR A 40 1.16 -9.28 12.47
CA THR A 40 0.79 -9.15 11.06
C THR A 40 0.44 -10.52 10.51
N SER A 41 -0.82 -10.70 10.12
CA SER A 41 -1.30 -11.93 9.47
C SER A 41 -1.21 -11.76 7.96
N THR A 42 -0.66 -12.74 7.25
CA THR A 42 -0.58 -12.70 5.77
C THR A 42 -1.57 -13.64 5.12
N TYR A 43 -1.96 -13.33 3.89
CA TYR A 43 -2.90 -14.08 3.07
C TYR A 43 -2.44 -14.07 1.62
N SER A 44 -2.87 -15.03 0.81
CA SER A 44 -2.56 -15.04 -0.62
C SER A 44 -3.64 -15.70 -1.47
N THR A 45 -3.72 -15.29 -2.72
CA THR A 45 -4.61 -15.91 -3.71
C THR A 45 -4.01 -15.79 -5.10
N THR A 46 -4.42 -16.68 -5.99
CA THR A 46 -4.21 -16.55 -7.44
C THR A 46 -5.52 -16.39 -8.18
N ASN A 47 -6.65 -16.29 -7.48
CA ASN A 47 -7.99 -16.34 -8.09
C ASN A 47 -8.55 -14.96 -8.40
N ILE A 48 -7.68 -13.95 -8.52
CA ILE A 48 -8.04 -12.57 -8.86
C ILE A 48 -7.42 -12.27 -10.22
N LYS A 49 -8.21 -11.60 -11.09
CA LYS A 49 -7.87 -11.09 -12.43
C LYS A 49 -6.62 -11.74 -13.08
N ASP A 50 -6.84 -12.56 -14.11
CA ASP A 50 -5.78 -13.18 -14.94
C ASP A 50 -4.83 -14.15 -14.21
N ASN A 51 -5.32 -14.80 -13.15
CA ASN A 51 -4.54 -15.73 -12.33
C ASN A 51 -3.27 -15.11 -11.70
N GLN A 52 -3.28 -13.81 -11.48
CA GLN A 52 -2.15 -13.10 -10.86
C GLN A 52 -2.03 -13.49 -9.39
N PHE A 53 -0.80 -13.63 -8.90
CA PHE A 53 -0.56 -13.85 -7.48
C PHE A 53 -0.75 -12.54 -6.73
N TRP A 54 -1.68 -12.56 -5.77
CA TRP A 54 -1.90 -11.49 -4.81
C TRP A 54 -1.48 -11.97 -3.43
N CYS A 55 -0.86 -11.07 -2.68
CA CYS A 55 -0.57 -11.26 -1.28
C CYS A 55 -1.17 -10.11 -0.49
N ALA A 56 -1.75 -10.42 0.66
CA ALA A 56 -2.30 -9.42 1.56
C ALA A 56 -1.74 -9.60 2.96
N ARG A 57 -1.80 -8.52 3.73
CA ARG A 57 -1.56 -8.52 5.16
C ARG A 57 -2.64 -7.75 5.90
N GLU A 58 -2.88 -8.15 7.14
CA GLU A 58 -3.67 -7.40 8.10
C GLU A 58 -2.85 -7.18 9.37
N SER A 59 -2.85 -5.95 9.84
CA SER A 59 -2.11 -5.51 11.02
C SER A 59 -2.99 -4.65 11.92
N LEU A 60 -2.88 -4.88 13.22
CA LEU A 60 -3.49 -4.03 14.25
C LEU A 60 -2.40 -3.15 14.85
N ILE A 61 -2.56 -1.85 14.67
CA ILE A 61 -1.60 -0.84 15.12
C ILE A 61 -2.07 -0.27 16.45
N PRO A 62 -1.26 -0.33 17.52
CA PRO A 62 -1.62 0.18 18.83
C PRO A 62 -2.03 1.65 18.78
N SER A 63 -3.06 1.99 19.56
CA SER A 63 -3.60 3.35 19.67
C SER A 63 -2.55 4.44 19.91
N ALA A 64 -1.46 4.13 20.63
CA ALA A 64 -0.33 5.01 20.87
C ALA A 64 0.36 5.53 19.59
N TYR A 65 0.31 4.76 18.49
CA TYR A 65 0.93 5.12 17.20
C TYR A 65 -0.09 5.61 16.17
N LYS A 66 -1.39 5.48 16.46
CA LYS A 66 -2.48 5.69 15.49
C LYS A 66 -2.35 6.97 14.68
N GLN A 67 -2.22 8.13 15.34
CA GLN A 67 -2.22 9.41 14.62
C GLN A 67 -0.98 9.55 13.74
N LYS A 68 0.20 9.21 14.26
CA LYS A 68 1.45 9.26 13.50
C LYS A 68 1.42 8.34 12.27
N VAL A 69 0.83 7.15 12.40
CA VAL A 69 0.64 6.22 11.27
C VAL A 69 -0.35 6.77 10.26
N ILE A 70 -1.47 7.35 10.70
CA ILE A 70 -2.43 8.03 9.80
C ILE A 70 -1.73 9.15 9.02
N ASP A 71 -0.99 10.02 9.71
CA ASP A 71 -0.30 11.15 9.09
C ASP A 71 0.75 10.68 8.07
N CYS A 72 1.54 9.66 8.42
CA CYS A 72 2.55 9.07 7.54
C CYS A 72 1.96 8.36 6.32
N LEU A 73 0.93 7.52 6.51
CA LEU A 73 0.38 6.70 5.43
C LEU A 73 -0.54 7.49 4.51
N ILE A 74 -1.30 8.45 5.03
CA ILE A 74 -2.11 9.31 4.17
C ILE A 74 -1.21 10.35 3.49
N GLY A 75 -0.32 11.00 4.25
CA GLY A 75 0.43 12.16 3.80
C GLY A 75 -0.48 13.34 3.43
N THR A 76 -0.02 14.17 2.51
CA THR A 76 -0.75 15.32 1.95
C THR A 76 -0.65 15.34 0.43
N ALA A 77 -1.35 16.28 -0.21
CA ALA A 77 -1.19 16.56 -1.63
C ALA A 77 0.10 17.32 -1.97
N ASN A 78 0.88 17.78 -0.98
CA ASN A 78 2.11 18.54 -1.24
C ASN A 78 3.29 17.61 -1.45
N ILE A 79 3.99 17.76 -2.58
CA ILE A 79 5.27 17.09 -2.86
C ILE A 79 6.27 17.42 -1.73
N GLY A 80 6.95 16.38 -1.24
CA GLY A 80 7.78 16.41 -0.04
C GLY A 80 7.06 15.94 1.23
N SER A 81 5.76 15.63 1.13
CA SER A 81 4.93 15.16 2.24
C SER A 81 3.75 14.29 1.79
N THR A 82 3.82 13.70 0.61
CA THR A 82 2.87 12.68 0.16
C THR A 82 3.14 11.34 0.87
N HIS A 83 2.23 10.36 0.71
CA HIS A 83 2.48 8.97 1.13
C HIS A 83 3.86 8.46 0.65
N SER A 84 4.15 8.55 -0.65
CA SER A 84 5.42 8.04 -1.19
C SER A 84 6.64 8.89 -0.83
N ASP A 85 6.50 10.17 -0.52
CA ASP A 85 7.59 10.95 0.07
C ASP A 85 8.00 10.43 1.46
N HIS A 86 7.07 9.85 2.21
CA HIS A 86 7.39 9.18 3.47
C HIS A 86 8.03 7.81 3.22
N GLU A 87 7.52 7.03 2.27
CA GLU A 87 8.00 5.67 1.95
C GLU A 87 9.52 5.59 1.72
N VAL A 88 10.12 6.59 1.07
CA VAL A 88 11.58 6.63 0.80
C VAL A 88 12.45 6.55 2.06
N ASN A 89 11.89 6.92 3.22
CA ASN A 89 12.63 6.97 4.47
C ASN A 89 12.65 5.63 5.21
N TYR A 90 11.77 4.69 4.82
CA TYR A 90 11.62 3.42 5.53
C TYR A 90 11.61 2.18 4.63
N VAL A 91 11.52 2.34 3.31
CA VAL A 91 11.71 1.27 2.33
C VAL A 91 13.13 1.35 1.78
N GLU A 92 13.99 0.41 2.18
CA GLU A 92 15.43 0.43 1.89
C GLU A 92 15.74 0.17 0.40
N GLU A 93 14.80 -0.44 -0.33
CA GLU A 93 14.96 -0.79 -1.73
C GLU A 93 14.83 0.40 -2.68
N PHE A 94 14.30 1.55 -2.24
CA PHE A 94 14.26 2.74 -3.08
C PHE A 94 15.66 3.31 -3.32
N ASP A 95 16.03 3.43 -4.58
CA ASP A 95 17.17 4.25 -5.01
C ASP A 95 16.80 5.73 -5.03
N SER A 96 15.67 6.01 -5.68
CA SER A 96 15.18 7.35 -5.95
C SER A 96 13.70 7.27 -6.32
N LEU A 97 12.96 8.29 -5.95
CA LEU A 97 11.60 8.50 -6.43
C LEU A 97 11.43 9.90 -6.99
N LYS A 98 10.49 10.04 -7.91
CA LYS A 98 10.00 11.32 -8.39
C LYS A 98 8.48 11.32 -8.37
N ILE A 99 7.92 12.39 -7.80
CA ILE A 99 6.49 12.62 -7.77
C ILE A 99 6.13 13.76 -8.71
N SER A 100 5.05 13.61 -9.44
CA SER A 100 4.53 14.63 -10.36
C SER A 100 3.01 14.54 -10.50
N ASN A 101 2.43 15.51 -11.21
CA ASN A 101 1.02 15.48 -11.64
C ASN A 101 0.01 15.31 -10.50
N VAL A 102 0.27 15.99 -9.37
CA VAL A 102 -0.67 16.03 -8.25
C VAL A 102 -2.00 16.64 -8.69
N THR A 103 -3.10 15.96 -8.38
CA THR A 103 -4.46 16.43 -8.60
C THR A 103 -5.27 16.23 -7.32
N GLU A 104 -5.85 17.29 -6.79
CA GLU A 104 -6.81 17.24 -5.68
C GLU A 104 -8.25 17.07 -6.21
N TYR A 105 -9.08 16.35 -5.45
CA TYR A 105 -10.47 16.07 -5.82
C TYR A 105 -11.46 16.68 -4.80
N PRO A 106 -12.71 16.96 -5.21
CA PRO A 106 -13.72 17.55 -4.32
C PRO A 106 -14.07 16.70 -3.08
N ASP A 107 -13.75 15.41 -3.09
CA ASP A 107 -13.92 14.51 -1.93
C ASP A 107 -12.83 14.68 -0.86
N GLY A 108 -11.89 15.61 -1.05
CA GLY A 108 -10.75 15.84 -0.17
C GLY A 108 -9.63 14.81 -0.32
N GLY A 109 -9.73 13.91 -1.30
CA GLY A 109 -8.65 13.02 -1.73
C GLY A 109 -7.78 13.67 -2.81
N TRP A 110 -6.72 12.96 -3.19
CA TRP A 110 -5.80 13.41 -4.25
C TRP A 110 -5.20 12.21 -4.99
N SER A 111 -4.54 12.49 -6.09
CA SER A 111 -3.72 11.52 -6.81
C SER A 111 -2.44 12.15 -7.32
N TYR A 112 -1.42 11.34 -7.57
CA TYR A 112 -0.17 11.77 -8.17
C TYR A 112 0.49 10.62 -8.93
N GLU A 113 1.42 10.95 -9.80
CA GLU A 113 2.27 9.97 -10.47
C GLU A 113 3.56 9.79 -9.68
N LEU A 114 3.92 8.53 -9.44
CA LEU A 114 5.14 8.09 -8.79
C LEU A 114 6.02 7.38 -9.81
N HIS A 115 7.27 7.83 -9.93
CA HIS A 115 8.31 7.16 -10.71
C HIS A 115 9.38 6.66 -9.73
N ALA A 116 9.39 5.37 -9.46
CA ALA A 116 10.26 4.76 -8.46
C ALA A 116 11.33 3.87 -9.11
N ASN A 117 12.58 4.09 -8.73
CA ASN A 117 13.71 3.25 -9.08
C ASN A 117 14.04 2.35 -7.88
N TYR A 118 13.95 1.04 -8.07
CA TYR A 118 14.25 0.04 -7.05
C TYR A 118 15.61 -0.61 -7.30
N LYS A 119 16.45 -0.62 -6.25
CA LYS A 119 17.68 -1.41 -6.21
C LYS A 119 17.35 -2.84 -5.83
N PHE A 120 17.55 -3.76 -6.77
CA PHE A 120 17.53 -5.19 -6.43
C PHE A 120 18.93 -5.59 -6.00
N GLY A 121 19.14 -5.73 -4.68
CA GLY A 121 20.45 -5.95 -4.04
C GLY A 121 21.16 -7.28 -4.32
N THR A 122 20.74 -8.04 -5.34
CA THR A 122 21.41 -9.31 -5.71
C THR A 122 22.30 -9.09 -6.94
N ILE A 123 23.55 -9.53 -6.85
CA ILE A 123 24.54 -9.45 -7.93
C ILE A 123 23.96 -10.02 -9.23
N GLY A 124 23.93 -9.21 -10.29
CA GLY A 124 23.50 -9.60 -11.64
C GLY A 124 22.02 -9.37 -11.97
N ILE A 125 21.25 -8.74 -11.07
CA ILE A 125 19.86 -8.36 -11.32
C ILE A 125 19.79 -6.85 -11.58
N SER A 126 19.19 -6.44 -12.70
CA SER A 126 19.02 -5.02 -13.04
C SER A 126 18.01 -4.32 -12.11
N ASN A 127 18.23 -3.02 -11.89
CA ASN A 127 17.25 -2.17 -11.21
C ASN A 127 15.92 -2.13 -11.98
N ARG A 128 14.82 -1.91 -11.24
CA ARG A 128 13.48 -1.82 -11.82
C ARG A 128 12.98 -0.40 -11.73
N MET A 129 12.34 0.03 -12.80
CA MET A 129 11.53 1.24 -12.80
C MET A 129 10.07 0.83 -12.67
N PHE A 130 9.40 1.41 -11.68
CA PHE A 130 7.96 1.35 -11.51
C PHE A 130 7.39 2.73 -11.79
N TYR A 131 6.32 2.75 -12.58
CA TYR A 131 5.53 3.94 -12.85
C TYR A 131 4.13 3.66 -12.33
N GLU A 132 3.67 4.50 -11.42
CA GLU A 132 2.44 4.27 -10.68
C GLU A 132 1.60 5.54 -10.66
N SER A 133 0.28 5.39 -10.76
CA SER A 133 -0.67 6.42 -10.34
C SER A 133 -1.15 6.06 -8.95
N VAL A 134 -0.82 6.90 -7.97
CA VAL A 134 -1.21 6.71 -6.57
C VAL A 134 -2.43 7.56 -6.29
N HIS A 135 -3.45 6.96 -5.68
CA HIS A 135 -4.73 7.59 -5.37
C HIS A 135 -5.04 7.46 -3.87
N ILE A 136 -5.29 8.61 -3.24
CA ILE A 136 -5.71 8.72 -1.85
C ILE A 136 -7.20 9.07 -1.79
N TYR A 137 -7.95 8.29 -1.01
CA TYR A 137 -9.36 8.51 -0.72
C TYR A 137 -9.54 8.63 0.78
N LYS A 138 -10.35 9.57 1.25
CA LYS A 138 -10.60 9.79 2.67
C LYS A 138 -12.11 9.77 2.93
N PHE A 139 -12.51 9.04 3.94
CA PHE A 139 -13.89 8.92 4.35
C PHE A 139 -14.01 9.17 5.85
N ASP A 140 -14.77 10.20 6.19
CA ASP A 140 -15.25 10.43 7.54
C ASP A 140 -16.43 9.47 7.82
N LYS A 141 -16.59 9.02 9.06
CA LYS A 141 -17.76 8.22 9.50
C LYS A 141 -19.11 8.81 9.07
N ASN A 142 -19.20 10.14 8.93
CA ASN A 142 -20.42 10.84 8.54
C ASN A 142 -20.72 10.77 7.03
N ASN A 143 -19.74 10.38 6.21
CA ASN A 143 -19.82 10.40 4.75
C ASN A 143 -19.64 9.00 4.11
N GLN A 144 -19.69 7.93 4.92
CA GLN A 144 -19.60 6.55 4.42
C GLN A 144 -20.99 5.98 4.09
N ALA A 145 -21.11 5.41 2.88
CA ALA A 145 -22.34 4.77 2.41
C ALA A 145 -22.45 3.28 2.77
N GLU A 146 -21.37 2.65 3.26
CA GLU A 146 -21.32 1.20 3.52
C GLU A 146 -21.60 0.86 4.98
N GLU A 147 -22.40 -0.19 5.20
CA GLU A 147 -22.91 -0.54 6.54
C GLU A 147 -21.87 -1.13 7.50
N ASP A 148 -20.80 -1.74 6.97
CA ASP A 148 -19.79 -2.46 7.75
C ASP A 148 -18.83 -1.52 8.55
N ASP A 149 -18.90 -0.20 8.32
CA ASP A 149 -17.99 0.80 8.89
C ASP A 149 -18.72 2.04 9.46
N LYS A 150 -19.99 1.90 9.89
CA LYS A 150 -20.84 3.03 10.36
C LYS A 150 -20.25 3.89 11.49
N ASP A 151 -19.21 3.43 12.19
CA ASP A 151 -18.55 4.14 13.30
C ASP A 151 -17.04 4.38 13.10
N THR A 152 -16.51 4.18 11.88
CA THR A 152 -15.07 4.34 11.61
C THR A 152 -14.81 5.36 10.52
N ASN A 153 -13.72 6.11 10.68
CA ASN A 153 -13.10 6.83 9.58
C ASN A 153 -12.20 5.83 8.83
N CYS A 154 -12.04 6.03 7.52
CA CYS A 154 -11.08 5.24 6.77
C CYS A 154 -10.40 6.04 5.66
N ALA A 155 -9.26 5.55 5.22
CA ALA A 155 -8.60 6.03 4.03
C ALA A 155 -8.14 4.85 3.18
N TYR A 156 -8.18 5.03 1.86
CA TYR A 156 -7.63 4.10 0.90
C TYR A 156 -6.42 4.74 0.22
N ILE A 157 -5.33 3.98 0.12
CA ILE A 157 -4.14 4.31 -0.66
C ILE A 157 -4.02 3.26 -1.74
N ILE A 158 -4.21 3.66 -2.99
CA ILE A 158 -4.28 2.74 -4.13
C ILE A 158 -3.23 3.14 -5.15
N SER A 159 -2.24 2.28 -5.34
CA SER A 159 -1.23 2.44 -6.39
C SER A 159 -1.54 1.50 -7.54
N VAL A 160 -1.68 2.03 -8.75
CA VAL A 160 -1.90 1.25 -9.97
C VAL A 160 -0.77 1.48 -10.96
N PRO A 161 -0.34 0.45 -11.70
CA PRO A 161 0.72 0.61 -12.67
C PRO A 161 0.23 1.46 -13.84
N ILE A 162 1.04 2.42 -14.26
CA ILE A 162 0.83 3.22 -15.48
C ILE A 162 1.95 2.96 -16.48
N ASP A 163 1.72 3.33 -17.74
CA ASP A 163 2.76 3.27 -18.74
C ASP A 163 3.82 4.34 -18.47
N GLY A 164 5.08 3.99 -18.70
CA GLY A 164 6.19 4.92 -18.58
C GLY A 164 7.31 4.61 -19.57
N PRO A 165 8.34 5.48 -19.63
CA PRO A 165 9.44 5.33 -20.57
C PRO A 165 10.12 3.95 -20.48
N THR A 166 10.10 3.22 -21.59
CA THR A 166 10.82 1.96 -21.77
C THR A 166 12.22 2.26 -22.29
N GLY A 167 13.21 2.28 -21.41
CA GLY A 167 14.63 2.53 -21.73
C GLY A 167 15.52 1.34 -21.34
N ASN A 168 16.70 1.63 -20.79
CA ASN A 168 17.66 0.63 -20.30
C ASN A 168 17.24 -0.06 -18.98
N PHE A 169 16.01 0.13 -18.55
CA PHE A 169 15.50 -0.40 -17.28
C PHE A 169 14.52 -1.53 -17.53
N VAL A 170 14.49 -2.49 -16.61
CA VAL A 170 13.39 -3.46 -16.57
C VAL A 170 12.20 -2.76 -15.93
N ILE A 171 11.09 -2.68 -16.65
CA ILE A 171 9.87 -2.05 -16.15
C ILE A 171 9.10 -3.10 -15.33
N GLY A 172 8.91 -2.79 -14.05
CA GLY A 172 8.06 -3.56 -13.17
C GLY A 172 6.63 -3.02 -13.19
N LYS A 173 5.67 -3.88 -12.86
CA LYS A 173 4.28 -3.49 -12.59
C LYS A 173 3.99 -3.77 -11.14
N TYR A 174 3.52 -2.77 -10.42
CA TYR A 174 3.15 -2.86 -9.02
C TYR A 174 1.75 -2.32 -8.85
N HIS A 175 0.91 -3.09 -8.15
CA HIS A 175 -0.44 -2.69 -7.81
C HIS A 175 -0.65 -2.96 -6.32
N SER A 176 -0.84 -1.91 -5.54
CA SER A 176 -1.12 -1.99 -4.11
C SER A 176 -2.47 -1.36 -3.79
N ILE A 177 -3.16 -1.97 -2.84
CA ILE A 177 -4.40 -1.47 -2.25
C ILE A 177 -4.23 -1.53 -0.74
N GLU A 178 -4.21 -0.38 -0.10
CA GLU A 178 -4.18 -0.26 1.34
C GLU A 178 -5.47 0.40 1.82
N LYS A 179 -5.97 -0.10 2.95
CA LYS A 179 -7.02 0.54 3.72
C LYS A 179 -6.57 0.65 5.16
N ILE A 180 -6.61 1.86 5.68
CA ILE A 180 -6.52 2.12 7.11
C ILE A 180 -7.90 2.51 7.64
N SER A 181 -8.24 2.03 8.83
CA SER A 181 -9.56 2.27 9.46
C SER A 181 -9.40 2.50 10.95
N TRP A 182 -10.01 3.57 11.45
CA TRP A 182 -9.90 3.99 12.85
C TRP A 182 -11.21 4.57 13.37
N SER A 183 -11.42 4.48 14.68
CA SER A 183 -12.50 5.20 15.35
C SER A 183 -11.99 6.52 15.95
N ASP A 184 -12.91 7.42 16.27
CA ASP A 184 -12.59 8.66 17.00
C ASP A 184 -12.17 8.42 18.45
N ASN A 185 -12.44 7.21 19.00
CA ASN A 185 -11.96 6.86 20.33
C ASN A 185 -10.43 6.79 20.30
N LYS A 186 -9.78 7.65 21.09
CA LYS A 186 -8.31 7.73 21.16
C LYS A 186 -7.67 6.40 21.54
N ASP A 187 -8.31 5.60 22.37
CA ASP A 187 -7.79 4.33 22.86
C ASP A 187 -8.00 3.17 21.89
N SER A 188 -8.75 3.37 20.79
CA SER A 188 -8.90 2.33 19.78
C SER A 188 -7.65 2.20 18.91
N ASP A 189 -7.27 0.96 18.65
CA ASP A 189 -6.25 0.62 17.67
C ASP A 189 -6.68 1.01 16.25
N LEU A 190 -5.69 1.18 15.38
CA LEU A 190 -5.86 1.42 13.95
C LEU A 190 -5.74 0.08 13.23
N LYS A 191 -6.73 -0.26 12.40
CA LYS A 191 -6.64 -1.42 11.51
C LYS A 191 -5.98 -1.01 10.21
N TRP A 192 -5.02 -1.79 9.74
CA TRP A 192 -4.35 -1.58 8.45
C TRP A 192 -4.32 -2.88 7.67
N ILE A 193 -5.03 -2.91 6.55
CA ILE A 193 -5.01 -4.00 5.59
C ILE A 193 -4.34 -3.52 4.30
N MET A 194 -3.47 -4.35 3.74
CA MET A 194 -2.80 -4.12 2.46
C MET A 194 -2.97 -5.36 1.61
N ALA A 195 -3.25 -5.20 0.33
CA ALA A 195 -3.22 -6.23 -0.68
C ALA A 195 -2.41 -5.75 -1.87
N THR A 196 -1.45 -6.54 -2.32
CA THR A 196 -0.56 -6.17 -3.42
C THR A 196 -0.34 -7.32 -4.38
N THR A 197 -0.10 -6.97 -5.64
CA THR A 197 0.43 -7.84 -6.66
C THR A 197 1.54 -7.12 -7.39
N SER A 198 2.58 -7.88 -7.77
CA SER A 198 3.72 -7.32 -8.48
C SER A 198 4.20 -8.28 -9.55
N ASP A 199 4.47 -7.74 -10.73
CA ASP A 199 5.27 -8.39 -11.75
C ASP A 199 6.58 -7.60 -11.88
N ALA A 200 7.66 -8.15 -11.33
CA ALA A 200 8.99 -7.53 -11.36
C ALA A 200 9.59 -7.48 -12.79
N GLY A 201 8.95 -8.12 -13.77
CA GLY A 201 9.39 -8.17 -15.15
C GLY A 201 10.70 -8.96 -15.36
N GLY A 202 11.10 -9.10 -16.62
CA GLY A 202 12.31 -9.83 -17.00
C GLY A 202 12.24 -11.34 -16.72
N TYR A 203 13.39 -11.95 -16.40
CA TYR A 203 13.52 -13.40 -16.19
C TYR A 203 13.34 -13.86 -14.74
N LEU A 204 12.89 -12.99 -13.83
CA LEU A 204 12.67 -13.39 -12.44
C LEU A 204 11.52 -14.41 -12.37
N PRO A 205 11.78 -15.64 -11.87
CA PRO A 205 10.71 -16.63 -11.74
C PRO A 205 9.64 -16.13 -10.76
N ARG A 206 8.37 -16.17 -11.18
CA ARG A 206 7.23 -15.72 -10.36
C ARG A 206 7.18 -16.37 -8.98
N TRP A 207 7.59 -17.64 -8.86
CA TRP A 207 7.65 -18.33 -7.57
C TRP A 207 8.59 -17.66 -6.56
N LEU A 208 9.68 -17.05 -7.03
CA LEU A 208 10.66 -16.36 -6.18
C LEU A 208 10.11 -15.01 -5.70
N THR A 209 9.47 -14.25 -6.60
CA THR A 209 8.74 -13.02 -6.23
C THR A 209 7.64 -13.34 -5.21
N ASN A 210 6.86 -14.40 -5.44
CA ASN A 210 5.77 -14.82 -4.56
C ASN A 210 6.26 -15.30 -3.18
N MET A 211 7.49 -15.82 -3.08
CA MET A 211 8.08 -16.26 -1.82
C MET A 211 8.56 -15.09 -0.95
N ILE A 212 9.07 -14.02 -1.57
CA ILE A 212 9.64 -12.86 -0.88
C ILE A 212 8.55 -11.87 -0.47
N LEU A 213 7.51 -11.72 -1.29
CA LEU A 213 6.47 -10.70 -1.12
C LEU A 213 5.78 -10.73 0.26
N PRO A 214 5.38 -11.88 0.84
CA PRO A 214 4.77 -11.91 2.17
C PRO A 214 5.70 -11.39 3.29
N GLY A 215 7.01 -11.63 3.17
CA GLY A 215 8.00 -11.14 4.10
C GLY A 215 8.21 -9.63 3.94
N ALA A 216 8.36 -9.17 2.70
CA ALA A 216 8.50 -7.75 2.38
C ALA A 216 7.32 -6.92 2.93
N ILE A 217 6.08 -7.29 2.59
CA ILE A 217 4.90 -6.54 3.06
C ILE A 217 4.76 -6.58 4.58
N SER A 218 5.19 -7.66 5.23
CA SER A 218 5.13 -7.76 6.70
C SER A 218 6.15 -6.86 7.40
N ASN A 219 7.27 -6.54 6.73
CA ASN A 219 8.33 -5.66 7.24
C ASN A 219 7.96 -4.18 7.09
N ASP A 220 7.05 -3.81 6.19
CA ASP A 220 6.61 -2.40 6.04
C ASP A 220 6.09 -1.82 7.35
N VAL A 221 5.35 -2.63 8.13
CA VAL A 221 4.74 -2.20 9.38
C VAL A 221 5.78 -1.79 10.42
N PRO A 222 6.74 -2.64 10.83
CA PRO A 222 7.79 -2.22 11.73
C PRO A 222 8.68 -1.11 11.15
N SER A 223 8.90 -1.08 9.83
CA SER A 223 9.67 0.00 9.18
C SER A 223 9.00 1.37 9.33
N VAL A 224 7.70 1.47 9.06
CA VAL A 224 6.91 2.70 9.28
C VAL A 224 6.99 3.12 10.74
N LEU A 225 6.80 2.19 11.67
CA LEU A 225 6.78 2.51 13.08
C LEU A 225 8.13 2.98 13.61
N LYS A 226 9.22 2.41 13.11
CA LYS A 226 10.57 2.87 13.42
C LYS A 226 10.83 4.28 12.87
N TYR A 227 10.27 4.62 11.71
CA TYR A 227 10.43 5.94 11.08
C TYR A 227 9.66 7.04 11.82
N ILE A 228 8.43 6.76 12.26
CA ILE A 228 7.57 7.78 12.88
C ILE A 228 7.82 7.97 14.39
N GLN A 229 8.64 7.14 15.01
CA GLN A 229 8.98 7.24 16.44
C GLN A 229 9.82 8.48 16.72
#